data_AF-A0A8C4QBE6-F1
#
_entry.id   AF-A0A8C4QBE6-F1
#
_cell.length_a   1.000
_cell.length_b   1.000
_cell.length_c   1.000
_cell.angle_alpha   90.00
_cell.angle_beta   90.00
_cell.angle_gamma   90.00
#
_symmetry.space_group_name_H-M   'P 1'
#
loop_
_entity.id
_entity.type
_entity.pdbx_description
1 polymer ?
#
loop_
_entity_poly.entity_id
_entity_poly.type
_entity_poly.pdbx_seq_one_letter_code
_entity_poly.pdbx_strand_id
1 'polypeptide(L)'
;MTRVLSLLLPLRHFREPANMQELLEQLLRNVGASPSPALLVYFDNCSSNPSQNIFQGLDERQELIRQGFQHKGNPDLNLLQKLFQSAHSLYFHKMESILRLEQERIFVQDFSKLLHLHVFHSSLHACALEVVFYVQKKSTNYSLESILFPWVLEVLNLTPYDFYKVLESFVKAEPALPGGIVQHIQRCEHSILDCLAWITVSRALMLNFTATLAFERERECIDSYHARFFCLFTRVLYTHKYLMYHEKHAYFNAVLCCEELA
;
A
#
# COMPACT_ATOMS: atom_id res chain seq x y z
N MET A 1 9.84 -10.97 2.11
CA MET A 1 10.77 -9.95 2.61
C MET A 1 10.33 -8.64 2.00
N THR A 2 9.63 -7.80 2.76
CA THR A 2 9.13 -6.52 2.26
C THR A 2 10.31 -5.55 2.11
N ARG A 3 10.75 -5.23 0.90
CA ARG A 3 11.74 -4.18 0.66
C ARG A 3 10.98 -2.86 0.52
N VAL A 4 11.46 -1.81 1.16
CA VAL A 4 10.89 -0.46 1.02
C VAL A 4 10.92 -0.07 -0.46
N LEU A 5 9.79 0.37 -1.03
CA LEU A 5 9.73 0.70 -2.47
C LEU A 5 10.72 1.81 -2.85
N SER A 6 11.03 2.69 -1.91
CA SER A 6 12.04 3.74 -2.06
C SER A 6 13.45 3.23 -2.37
N LEU A 7 13.77 1.98 -1.97
CA LEU A 7 15.06 1.35 -2.27
C LEU A 7 15.11 0.68 -3.65
N LEU A 8 13.95 0.45 -4.29
CA LEU A 8 13.86 -0.17 -5.60
C LEU A 8 13.89 0.86 -6.74
N LEU A 9 13.38 2.06 -6.48
CA LEU A 9 13.34 3.16 -7.44
C LEU A 9 13.54 4.48 -6.68
N PRO A 10 14.73 5.11 -6.71
CA PRO A 10 14.90 6.44 -6.12
C PRO A 10 13.88 7.39 -6.76
N LEU A 11 13.25 8.24 -5.95
CA LEU A 11 12.32 9.28 -6.38
C LEU A 11 13.07 10.28 -7.29
N ARG A 12 13.34 9.91 -8.54
CA ARG A 12 13.84 10.83 -9.54
C ARG A 12 12.71 11.80 -9.84
N HIS A 13 13.03 13.09 -9.96
CA HIS A 13 12.15 14.11 -10.51
C HIS A 13 11.88 13.81 -11.99
N PHE A 14 11.09 12.77 -12.26
CA PHE A 14 10.51 12.54 -13.57
C PHE A 14 9.33 13.50 -13.69
N ARG A 15 9.31 14.30 -14.76
CA ARG A 15 8.17 15.17 -15.07
C ARG A 15 6.94 14.26 -15.15
N GLU A 16 5.99 14.40 -14.23
CA GLU A 16 4.78 13.57 -14.19
C GLU A 16 4.10 13.65 -15.57
N PRO A 17 3.82 12.54 -16.27
CA PRO A 17 3.19 12.60 -17.58
C PRO A 17 1.79 13.20 -17.42
N ALA A 18 1.47 14.19 -18.25
CA ALA A 18 0.19 14.91 -18.22
C ALA A 18 -1.05 13.99 -18.42
N ASN A 19 -0.85 12.74 -18.85
CA ASN A 19 -1.91 11.83 -19.28
C ASN A 19 -2.02 10.55 -18.40
N MET A 20 -1.82 10.63 -17.08
CA MET A 20 -1.90 9.45 -16.20
C MET A 20 -3.22 8.69 -16.31
N GLN A 21 -4.34 9.38 -16.55
CA GLN A 21 -5.64 8.74 -16.78
C GLN A 21 -5.60 7.87 -18.05
N GLU A 22 -5.17 8.43 -19.17
CA GLU A 22 -5.07 7.70 -20.44
C GLU A 22 -4.15 6.49 -20.33
N LEU A 23 -3.02 6.62 -19.62
CA LEU A 23 -2.09 5.50 -19.43
C LEU A 23 -2.70 4.38 -18.57
N LEU A 24 -3.46 4.72 -17.53
CA LEU A 24 -4.17 3.72 -16.73
C LEU A 24 -5.30 3.06 -17.54
N GLU A 25 -6.04 3.83 -18.32
CA GLU A 25 -7.09 3.31 -19.22
C GLU A 25 -6.49 2.40 -20.31
N GLN A 26 -5.33 2.73 -20.86
CA GLN A 26 -4.60 1.88 -21.80
C GLN A 26 -4.18 0.56 -21.17
N LEU A 27 -3.68 0.58 -19.94
CA LEU A 27 -3.31 -0.62 -19.17
C LEU A 27 -4.53 -1.52 -18.92
N LEU A 28 -5.69 -0.92 -18.65
CA LEU A 28 -6.93 -1.63 -18.33
C LEU A 28 -7.84 -1.89 -19.54
N ARG A 29 -7.43 -1.53 -20.76
CA ARG A 29 -8.30 -1.52 -21.96
C ARG A 29 -9.04 -2.84 -22.20
N ASN A 30 -8.36 -3.97 -21.95
CA ASN A 30 -8.91 -5.31 -22.17
C ASN A 30 -9.21 -6.04 -20.84
N VAL A 31 -9.26 -5.30 -19.73
CA VAL A 31 -9.45 -5.83 -18.39
C VAL A 31 -10.86 -5.50 -17.91
N GLY A 32 -11.71 -6.52 -17.81
CA GLY A 32 -13.06 -6.38 -17.25
C GLY A 32 -13.06 -6.16 -15.74
N ALA A 33 -14.17 -5.67 -15.21
CA ALA A 33 -14.40 -5.50 -13.76
C ALA A 33 -14.75 -6.82 -13.03
N SER A 34 -14.41 -7.96 -13.64
CA SER A 34 -14.66 -9.32 -13.16
C SER A 34 -13.39 -10.15 -13.33
N PRO A 35 -13.24 -11.27 -12.59
CA PRO A 35 -12.11 -12.17 -12.75
C PRO A 35 -11.94 -12.65 -14.20
N SER A 36 -10.71 -12.68 -14.69
CA SER A 36 -10.40 -13.29 -15.97
C SER A 36 -10.53 -14.82 -15.89
N PRO A 37 -10.66 -15.54 -17.02
CA PRO A 37 -10.60 -16.99 -17.02
C PRO A 37 -9.31 -17.55 -16.38
N ALA A 38 -8.18 -16.86 -16.56
CA ALA A 38 -6.92 -17.25 -15.93
C ALA A 38 -6.94 -17.07 -14.41
N LEU A 39 -7.59 -16.00 -13.92
CA LEU A 39 -7.77 -15.80 -12.48
C LEU A 39 -8.71 -16.85 -11.87
N LEU A 40 -9.76 -17.24 -12.58
CA LEU A 40 -10.69 -18.29 -12.12
C LEU A 40 -9.99 -19.64 -11.92
N VAL A 41 -8.98 -19.98 -12.74
CA VAL A 41 -8.17 -21.19 -12.53
C VAL A 41 -7.49 -21.19 -11.16
N TYR A 42 -6.98 -20.04 -10.68
CA TYR A 42 -6.43 -19.95 -9.32
C TYR A 42 -7.49 -20.15 -8.24
N PHE A 43 -8.72 -19.70 -8.49
CA PHE A 43 -9.83 -19.88 -7.55
C PHE A 43 -10.25 -21.35 -7.46
N ASP A 44 -10.30 -22.05 -8.60
CA ASP A 44 -10.64 -23.47 -8.67
C ASP A 44 -9.55 -24.38 -8.08
N ASN A 45 -8.28 -23.95 -8.14
CA ASN A 45 -7.17 -24.67 -7.53
C ASN A 45 -7.09 -24.52 -6.00
N CYS A 46 -7.92 -23.67 -5.39
CA CYS A 46 -7.99 -23.57 -3.95
C CYS A 46 -8.75 -24.76 -3.35
N SER A 47 -8.37 -25.17 -2.14
CA SER A 47 -9.06 -26.18 -1.32
C SER A 47 -10.57 -25.93 -1.18
N SER A 48 -10.97 -24.66 -1.15
CA SER A 48 -12.34 -24.19 -1.36
C SER A 48 -12.32 -22.98 -2.29
N ASN A 49 -13.25 -22.89 -3.22
CA ASN A 49 -13.29 -21.78 -4.17
C ASN A 49 -13.65 -20.46 -3.43
N PRO A 50 -12.80 -19.42 -3.48
CA PRO A 50 -12.96 -18.18 -2.70
C PRO A 50 -13.92 -17.17 -3.34
N SER A 51 -14.48 -17.43 -4.53
CA SER A 51 -15.21 -16.46 -5.35
C SER A 51 -16.31 -15.73 -4.58
N GLN A 52 -17.18 -16.47 -3.88
CA GLN A 52 -18.31 -15.88 -3.16
C GLN A 52 -17.86 -14.85 -2.12
N ASN A 53 -16.83 -15.19 -1.32
CA ASN A 53 -16.30 -14.29 -0.29
C ASN A 53 -15.62 -13.06 -0.89
N ILE A 54 -14.96 -13.23 -2.05
CA ILE A 54 -14.33 -12.13 -2.77
C ILE A 54 -15.38 -11.14 -3.27
N PHE A 55 -16.45 -11.62 -3.92
CA PHE A 55 -17.52 -10.77 -4.43
C PHE A 55 -18.29 -10.08 -3.31
N GLN A 56 -18.69 -10.82 -2.28
CA GLN A 56 -19.36 -10.25 -1.11
C GLN A 56 -18.52 -9.14 -0.46
N GLY A 57 -17.22 -9.38 -0.26
CA GLY A 57 -16.34 -8.36 0.32
C GLY A 57 -16.15 -7.14 -0.58
N LEU A 58 -16.23 -7.28 -1.91
CA LEU A 58 -16.21 -6.12 -2.82
C LEU A 58 -17.48 -5.28 -2.66
N ASP A 59 -18.65 -5.92 -2.62
CA ASP A 59 -19.94 -5.25 -2.44
C ASP A 59 -20.00 -4.50 -1.09
N GLU A 60 -19.58 -5.14 0.00
CA GLU A 60 -19.51 -4.53 1.32
C GLU A 60 -18.62 -3.28 1.33
N ARG A 61 -17.42 -3.37 0.74
CA ARG A 61 -16.48 -2.23 0.67
C ARG A 61 -16.98 -1.12 -0.24
N GLN A 62 -17.64 -1.45 -1.35
CA GLN A 62 -18.25 -0.44 -2.24
C GLN A 62 -19.31 0.37 -1.51
N GLU A 63 -20.14 -0.29 -0.68
CA GLU A 63 -21.19 0.38 0.07
C GLU A 63 -20.62 1.33 1.12
N LEU A 64 -19.57 0.92 1.85
CA LEU A 64 -18.85 1.81 2.78
C LEU A 64 -18.29 3.06 2.07
N ILE A 65 -17.65 2.86 0.91
CA ILE A 65 -17.10 3.97 0.11
C ILE A 65 -18.22 4.88 -0.41
N ARG A 66 -19.35 4.32 -0.84
CA ARG A 66 -20.52 5.09 -1.29
C ARG A 66 -21.05 5.99 -0.18
N GLN A 67 -21.25 5.44 1.02
CA GLN A 67 -21.72 6.18 2.19
C GLN A 67 -20.71 7.28 2.59
N GLY A 68 -19.42 6.94 2.63
CA GLY A 68 -18.36 7.91 2.91
C GLY A 68 -18.29 9.04 1.88
N PHE A 69 -18.44 8.72 0.59
CA PHE A 69 -18.39 9.68 -0.51
C PHE A 69 -19.55 10.67 -0.45
N GLN A 70 -20.75 10.18 -0.14
CA GLN A 70 -21.93 11.02 0.10
C GLN A 70 -21.76 11.91 1.33
N HIS A 71 -21.21 11.37 2.43
CA HIS A 71 -20.95 12.14 3.65
C HIS A 71 -19.94 13.27 3.44
N LYS A 72 -18.96 13.08 2.54
CA LYS A 72 -18.01 14.12 2.12
C LYS A 72 -18.63 15.19 1.19
N GLY A 73 -19.93 15.10 0.90
CA GLY A 73 -20.66 16.10 0.12
C GLY A 73 -20.43 16.02 -1.38
N ASN A 74 -19.90 14.91 -1.91
CA ASN A 74 -19.71 14.72 -3.35
C ASN A 74 -20.97 14.07 -3.97
N PRO A 75 -21.72 14.76 -4.85
CA PRO A 75 -23.02 14.27 -5.34
C PRO A 75 -22.94 13.37 -6.58
N ASP A 76 -21.77 13.26 -7.24
CA ASP A 76 -21.66 12.56 -8.52
C ASP A 76 -21.49 11.04 -8.35
N LEU A 77 -22.62 10.37 -8.11
CA LEU A 77 -22.68 8.91 -7.99
C LEU A 77 -22.40 8.19 -9.30
N ASN A 78 -22.59 8.84 -10.45
CA ASN A 78 -22.28 8.27 -11.76
C ASN A 78 -20.77 8.20 -11.97
N LEU A 79 -20.05 9.26 -11.59
CA LEU A 79 -18.60 9.24 -11.52
C LEU A 79 -18.12 8.15 -10.57
N LEU A 80 -18.68 8.08 -9.35
CA LEU A 80 -18.28 7.07 -8.38
C LEU A 80 -18.46 5.64 -8.92
N GLN A 81 -19.54 5.36 -9.64
CA GLN A 81 -19.76 4.06 -10.27
C GLN A 81 -18.69 3.73 -11.33
N LYS A 82 -18.27 4.71 -12.14
CA LYS A 82 -17.17 4.53 -13.10
C LYS A 82 -15.84 4.25 -12.39
N LEU A 83 -15.57 4.99 -11.31
CA LEU A 83 -14.37 4.78 -10.50
C LEU A 83 -14.33 3.38 -9.89
N PHE A 84 -15.48 2.87 -9.43
CA PHE A 84 -15.59 1.49 -8.95
C PHE A 84 -15.32 0.46 -10.05
N GLN A 85 -15.83 0.65 -11.26
CA GLN A 85 -15.54 -0.25 -12.38
C GLN A 85 -14.04 -0.31 -12.66
N SER A 86 -13.38 0.83 -12.76
CA SER A 86 -11.92 0.90 -12.96
C SER A 86 -11.14 0.30 -11.80
N ALA A 87 -11.57 0.53 -10.55
CA ALA A 87 -10.92 -0.02 -9.36
C ALA A 87 -11.06 -1.54 -9.29
N HIS A 88 -12.23 -2.09 -9.66
CA HIS A 88 -12.44 -3.54 -9.75
C HIS A 88 -11.59 -4.18 -10.85
N SER A 89 -11.53 -3.58 -12.05
CA SER A 89 -10.65 -4.02 -13.12
C SER A 89 -9.20 -4.07 -12.64
N LEU A 90 -8.72 -2.98 -12.02
CA LEU A 90 -7.36 -2.91 -11.49
C LEU A 90 -7.14 -3.95 -10.37
N TYR A 91 -8.10 -4.12 -9.47
CA TYR A 91 -8.03 -5.10 -8.38
C TYR A 91 -7.84 -6.53 -8.88
N PHE A 92 -8.68 -7.00 -9.82
CA PHE A 92 -8.58 -8.36 -10.36
C PHE A 92 -7.32 -8.55 -11.18
N HIS A 93 -6.97 -7.57 -12.02
CA HIS A 93 -5.72 -7.57 -12.78
C HIS A 93 -4.50 -7.68 -11.88
N LYS A 94 -4.45 -6.88 -10.82
CA LYS A 94 -3.35 -6.87 -9.85
C LYS A 94 -3.29 -8.15 -9.04
N MET A 95 -4.44 -8.71 -8.65
CA MET A 95 -4.48 -10.01 -7.98
C MET A 95 -3.86 -11.10 -8.87
N GLU A 96 -4.31 -11.20 -10.13
CA GLU A 96 -3.80 -12.20 -11.07
C GLU A 96 -2.29 -12.05 -11.28
N SER A 97 -1.81 -10.83 -11.51
CA SER A 97 -0.38 -10.59 -11.71
C SER A 97 0.45 -10.93 -10.46
N ILE A 98 -0.07 -10.65 -9.26
CA ILE A 98 0.59 -11.04 -8.00
C ILE A 98 0.66 -12.57 -7.88
N LEU A 99 -0.45 -13.27 -8.13
CA LEU A 99 -0.50 -14.74 -8.06
C LEU A 99 0.45 -15.39 -9.07
N ARG A 100 0.53 -14.84 -10.29
CA ARG A 100 1.46 -15.32 -11.33
C ARG A 100 2.91 -15.20 -10.90
N LEU A 101 3.31 -14.03 -10.38
CA LEU A 101 4.67 -13.84 -9.85
C LEU A 101 4.97 -14.76 -8.67
N GLU A 102 4.00 -14.97 -7.78
CA GLU A 102 4.18 -15.87 -6.65
C GLU A 102 4.28 -17.32 -7.11
N GLN A 103 3.48 -17.76 -8.08
CA GLN A 103 3.56 -19.11 -8.65
C GLN A 103 4.95 -19.37 -9.24
N GLU A 104 5.50 -18.42 -9.99
CA GLU A 104 6.87 -18.51 -10.53
C GLU A 104 7.94 -18.56 -9.42
N ARG A 105 7.70 -17.87 -8.29
CA ARG A 105 8.65 -17.77 -7.18
C ARG A 105 8.68 -19.01 -6.29
N ILE A 106 7.52 -19.60 -5.99
CA ILE A 106 7.41 -20.72 -5.03
C ILE A 106 7.01 -22.06 -5.67
N PHE A 107 6.72 -22.09 -6.97
CA PHE A 107 6.33 -23.29 -7.71
C PHE A 107 5.11 -24.02 -7.10
N VAL A 108 4.18 -23.27 -6.52
CA VAL A 108 2.92 -23.76 -5.93
C VAL A 108 1.75 -23.15 -6.69
N GLN A 109 0.69 -23.95 -6.90
CA GLN A 109 -0.55 -23.51 -7.55
C GLN A 109 -1.71 -23.29 -6.57
N ASP A 110 -1.61 -23.84 -5.35
CA ASP A 110 -2.59 -23.63 -4.28
C ASP A 110 -2.28 -22.35 -3.49
N PHE A 111 -3.11 -21.33 -3.69
CA PHE A 111 -3.06 -20.06 -2.97
C PHE A 111 -4.21 -19.90 -1.96
N SER A 112 -4.83 -20.99 -1.49
CA SER A 112 -5.96 -20.97 -0.56
C SER A 112 -5.70 -20.05 0.63
N LYS A 113 -4.52 -20.16 1.26
CA LYS A 113 -4.18 -19.34 2.43
C LYS A 113 -4.18 -17.86 2.11
N LEU A 114 -3.78 -17.44 0.90
CA LEU A 114 -3.75 -16.03 0.51
C LEU A 114 -5.13 -15.54 0.09
N LEU A 115 -5.83 -16.33 -0.73
CA LEU A 115 -7.12 -15.99 -1.33
C LEU A 115 -8.31 -16.09 -0.36
N HIS A 116 -8.11 -16.60 0.85
CA HIS A 116 -9.10 -16.52 1.92
C HIS A 116 -8.79 -15.42 2.95
N LEU A 117 -7.66 -14.71 2.82
CA LEU A 117 -7.32 -13.63 3.75
C LEU A 117 -8.10 -12.36 3.40
N HIS A 118 -9.12 -12.05 4.20
CA HIS A 118 -9.89 -10.82 4.09
C HIS A 118 -9.02 -9.56 4.06
N VAL A 119 -7.95 -9.53 4.87
CA VAL A 119 -7.00 -8.42 4.95
C VAL A 119 -6.24 -8.23 3.62
N PHE A 120 -5.87 -9.32 2.93
CA PHE A 120 -5.23 -9.23 1.61
C PHE A 120 -6.16 -8.56 0.60
N HIS A 121 -7.41 -9.03 0.51
CA HIS A 121 -8.40 -8.47 -0.41
C HIS A 121 -8.73 -7.01 -0.09
N SER A 122 -8.88 -6.69 1.19
CA SER A 122 -9.16 -5.32 1.64
C SER A 122 -8.02 -4.37 1.32
N SER A 123 -6.76 -4.76 1.60
CA SER A 123 -5.59 -3.94 1.26
C SER A 123 -5.41 -3.77 -0.25
N LEU A 124 -5.57 -4.86 -1.02
CA LEU A 124 -5.41 -4.81 -2.48
C LEU A 124 -6.49 -3.94 -3.13
N HIS A 125 -7.76 -4.08 -2.70
CA HIS A 125 -8.86 -3.27 -3.20
C HIS A 125 -8.72 -1.80 -2.79
N ALA A 126 -8.34 -1.53 -1.53
CA ALA A 126 -8.05 -0.17 -1.07
C ALA A 126 -6.94 0.49 -1.91
N CYS A 127 -5.90 -0.26 -2.28
CA CYS A 127 -4.81 0.26 -3.11
C CYS A 127 -5.29 0.57 -4.53
N ALA A 128 -6.14 -0.29 -5.11
CA ALA A 128 -6.75 -0.04 -6.41
C ALA A 128 -7.66 1.21 -6.41
N LEU A 129 -8.49 1.36 -5.37
CA LEU A 129 -9.34 2.54 -5.17
C LEU A 129 -8.51 3.82 -5.05
N GLU A 130 -7.48 3.81 -4.20
CA GLU A 130 -6.58 4.96 -4.01
C GLU A 130 -5.94 5.41 -5.32
N VAL A 131 -5.44 4.46 -6.12
CA VAL A 131 -4.84 4.75 -7.43
C VAL A 131 -5.86 5.40 -8.37
N VAL A 132 -7.06 4.85 -8.47
CA VAL A 132 -8.11 5.38 -9.35
C VAL A 132 -8.57 6.77 -8.90
N PHE A 133 -8.77 6.98 -7.60
CA PHE A 133 -9.12 8.30 -7.06
C PHE A 133 -8.02 9.33 -7.28
N TYR A 134 -6.76 8.97 -7.06
CA TYR A 134 -5.61 9.83 -7.33
C TYR A 134 -5.53 10.27 -8.80
N VAL A 135 -5.68 9.31 -9.73
CA VAL A 135 -5.65 9.58 -11.17
C VAL A 135 -6.82 10.46 -11.59
N GLN A 136 -8.02 10.19 -11.07
CA GLN A 136 -9.21 11.01 -11.37
C GLN A 136 -9.06 12.45 -10.86
N LYS A 137 -8.54 12.64 -9.63
CA LYS A 137 -8.26 13.99 -9.09
C LYS A 137 -7.32 14.76 -10.02
N LYS A 138 -6.29 14.12 -10.56
CA LYS A 138 -5.30 14.80 -11.40
C LYS A 138 -5.84 15.19 -12.77
N SER A 139 -6.80 14.45 -13.29
CA SER A 139 -7.39 14.71 -14.62
C SER A 139 -8.48 15.78 -14.62
N THR A 140 -9.15 15.97 -13.48
CA THR A 140 -10.34 16.84 -13.40
C THR A 140 -10.18 17.90 -12.32
N ASN A 141 -10.71 19.11 -12.57
CA ASN A 141 -10.80 20.17 -11.54
C ASN A 141 -11.88 19.86 -10.47
N TYR A 142 -12.39 18.63 -10.38
CA TYR A 142 -13.30 18.23 -9.32
C TYR A 142 -12.55 18.17 -7.99
N SER A 143 -13.18 18.66 -6.92
CA SER A 143 -12.59 18.69 -5.59
C SER A 143 -12.65 17.30 -4.92
N LEU A 144 -11.92 16.33 -5.47
CA LEU A 144 -11.70 15.01 -4.87
C LEU A 144 -10.61 15.03 -3.79
N GLU A 145 -10.24 16.20 -3.28
CA GLU A 145 -9.16 16.35 -2.30
C GLU A 145 -9.48 15.68 -0.98
N SER A 146 -10.76 15.66 -0.61
CA SER A 146 -11.25 15.13 0.66
C SER A 146 -11.33 13.60 0.70
N ILE A 147 -11.06 12.92 -0.43
CA ILE A 147 -11.14 11.46 -0.59
C ILE A 147 -9.80 10.81 -0.97
N LEU A 148 -8.71 11.57 -0.98
CA LEU A 148 -7.36 11.01 -1.17
C LEU A 148 -6.86 10.32 0.10
N PHE A 149 -5.78 9.54 -0.04
CA PHE A 149 -5.05 8.97 1.08
C PHE A 149 -4.87 9.97 2.25
N PRO A 150 -5.18 9.59 3.50
CA PRO A 150 -5.47 8.22 3.98
C PRO A 150 -6.96 7.84 4.00
N TRP A 151 -7.86 8.61 3.36
CA TRP A 151 -9.31 8.44 3.50
C TRP A 151 -9.82 7.02 3.22
N VAL A 152 -9.28 6.35 2.20
CA VAL A 152 -9.67 4.96 1.88
C VAL A 152 -9.41 4.00 3.05
N LEU A 153 -8.38 4.25 3.86
CA LEU A 153 -8.09 3.44 5.04
C LEU A 153 -9.11 3.70 6.14
N GLU A 154 -9.48 4.96 6.34
CA GLU A 154 -10.46 5.37 7.35
C GLU A 154 -11.83 4.76 7.06
N VAL A 155 -12.30 4.88 5.82
CA VAL A 155 -13.64 4.39 5.43
C VAL A 155 -13.72 2.87 5.46
N LEU A 156 -12.65 2.18 5.07
CA LEU A 156 -12.61 0.72 5.07
C LEU A 156 -12.17 0.13 6.43
N ASN A 157 -11.92 0.98 7.43
CA ASN A 157 -11.36 0.60 8.73
C ASN A 157 -10.12 -0.31 8.58
N LEU A 158 -9.25 0.02 7.62
CA LEU A 158 -8.07 -0.75 7.29
C LEU A 158 -6.85 -0.16 7.99
N THR A 159 -6.06 -1.00 8.67
CA THR A 159 -4.86 -0.50 9.35
C THR A 159 -3.80 -0.06 8.34
N PRO A 160 -3.07 1.05 8.58
CA PRO A 160 -1.96 1.47 7.73
C PRO A 160 -0.91 0.37 7.53
N TYR A 161 -0.67 -0.45 8.56
CA TYR A 161 0.28 -1.56 8.49
C TYR A 161 -0.18 -2.67 7.54
N ASP A 162 -1.46 -3.02 7.54
CA ASP A 162 -2.00 -4.03 6.63
C ASP A 162 -2.03 -3.54 5.18
N PHE A 163 -2.29 -2.24 4.97
CA PHE A 163 -2.18 -1.63 3.66
C PHE A 163 -0.74 -1.62 3.16
N TYR A 164 0.22 -1.22 4.00
CA TYR A 164 1.65 -1.18 3.68
C TYR A 164 2.17 -2.50 3.08
N LYS A 165 1.71 -3.65 3.61
CA LYS A 165 2.15 -4.99 3.17
C LYS A 165 1.87 -5.27 1.68
N VAL A 166 0.85 -4.64 1.09
CA VAL A 166 0.47 -4.91 -0.31
C VAL A 166 1.21 -4.02 -1.30
N LEU A 167 1.70 -2.86 -0.87
CA LEU A 167 2.20 -1.81 -1.78
C LEU A 167 3.36 -2.30 -2.65
N GLU A 168 4.32 -3.02 -2.06
CA GLU A 168 5.47 -3.52 -2.80
C GLU A 168 5.07 -4.51 -3.89
N SER A 169 4.26 -5.51 -3.53
CA SER A 169 3.74 -6.51 -4.48
C SER A 169 2.86 -5.85 -5.54
N PHE A 170 2.10 -4.82 -5.18
CA PHE A 170 1.29 -4.05 -6.12
C PHE A 170 2.16 -3.41 -7.20
N VAL A 171 3.24 -2.72 -6.83
CA VAL A 171 4.12 -2.10 -7.84
C VAL A 171 4.89 -3.16 -8.63
N LYS A 172 5.48 -4.15 -7.96
CA LYS A 172 6.30 -5.19 -8.62
C LYS A 172 5.55 -6.03 -9.64
N ALA A 173 4.28 -6.32 -9.35
CA ALA A 173 3.45 -7.14 -10.23
C ALA A 173 2.99 -6.41 -11.50
N GLU A 174 3.32 -5.13 -11.69
CA GLU A 174 3.00 -4.44 -12.94
C GLU A 174 4.08 -3.41 -13.30
N PRO A 175 5.15 -3.85 -14.00
CA PRO A 175 6.21 -2.97 -14.47
C PRO A 175 5.72 -1.86 -15.42
N ALA A 176 4.57 -2.05 -16.08
CA ALA A 176 3.98 -1.05 -16.97
C ALA A 176 3.16 0.02 -16.23
N LEU A 177 3.13 0.01 -14.88
CA LEU A 177 2.46 1.06 -14.12
C LEU A 177 3.06 2.44 -14.46
N PRO A 178 2.22 3.44 -14.75
CA PRO A 178 2.66 4.81 -14.96
C PRO A 178 3.53 5.32 -13.80
N GLY A 179 4.68 5.93 -14.11
CA GLY A 179 5.63 6.39 -13.09
C GLY A 179 5.02 7.33 -12.04
N GLY A 180 4.07 8.18 -12.42
CA GLY A 180 3.35 9.05 -11.48
C GLY A 180 2.45 8.30 -10.49
N ILE A 181 1.91 7.13 -10.88
CA ILE A 181 1.18 6.24 -9.98
C ILE A 181 2.15 5.55 -9.02
N VAL A 182 3.31 5.08 -9.52
CA VAL A 182 4.35 4.49 -8.67
C VAL A 182 4.84 5.50 -7.62
N GLN A 183 5.08 6.75 -8.01
CA GLN A 183 5.45 7.83 -7.08
C GLN A 183 4.35 8.15 -6.06
N HIS A 184 3.08 8.06 -6.44
CA HIS A 184 1.97 8.21 -5.49
C HIS A 184 1.96 7.08 -4.45
N ILE A 185 2.10 5.83 -4.89
CA ILE A 185 2.16 4.68 -3.98
C ILE A 185 3.38 4.79 -3.02
N GLN A 186 4.54 5.22 -3.52
CA GLN A 186 5.72 5.48 -2.69
C GLN A 186 5.48 6.59 -1.67
N ARG A 187 4.74 7.66 -2.01
CA ARG A 187 4.33 8.69 -1.04
C ARG A 187 3.38 8.16 0.03
N CYS A 188 2.44 7.30 -0.35
CA CYS A 188 1.57 6.60 0.61
C CYS A 188 2.41 5.73 1.55
N GLU A 189 3.37 4.96 1.02
CA GLU A 189 4.30 4.15 1.81
C GLU A 189 5.07 5.01 2.83
N HIS A 190 5.68 6.11 2.39
CA HIS A 190 6.42 7.03 3.27
C HIS A 190 5.52 7.63 4.35
N SER A 191 4.31 8.09 3.98
CA SER A 191 3.34 8.64 4.95
C SER A 191 3.00 7.62 6.05
N ILE A 192 2.82 6.34 5.68
CA ILE A 192 2.56 5.27 6.65
C ILE A 192 3.78 5.02 7.54
N LEU A 193 4.97 4.90 6.93
CA LEU A 193 6.20 4.63 7.67
C LEU A 193 6.55 5.77 8.64
N ASP A 194 6.36 7.03 8.23
CA ASP A 194 6.53 8.19 9.09
C ASP A 194 5.53 8.14 10.25
N CYS A 195 4.24 7.94 9.99
CA CYS A 195 3.21 7.83 11.03
C CYS A 195 3.52 6.70 12.04
N LEU A 196 3.88 5.52 11.55
CA LEU A 196 4.20 4.37 12.41
C LEU A 196 5.50 4.59 13.20
N ALA A 197 6.49 5.26 12.62
CA ALA A 197 7.71 5.63 13.32
C ALA A 197 7.40 6.57 14.49
N TRP A 198 6.53 7.56 14.29
CA TRP A 198 6.11 8.48 15.35
C TRP A 198 5.30 7.80 16.45
N ILE A 199 4.39 6.87 16.13
CA ILE A 199 3.64 6.11 17.15
C ILE A 199 4.61 5.24 17.97
N THR A 200 5.60 4.61 17.32
CA THR A 200 6.57 3.76 18.00
C THR A 200 7.54 4.56 18.85
N VAL A 201 8.02 5.71 18.37
CA VAL A 201 8.85 6.64 19.14
C VAL A 201 8.05 7.23 20.30
N SER A 202 6.80 7.63 20.09
CA SER A 202 5.95 8.16 21.16
C SER A 202 5.63 7.10 22.20
N ARG A 203 5.34 5.86 21.79
CA ARG A 203 5.20 4.72 22.70
C ARG A 203 6.51 4.39 23.41
N ALA A 204 7.66 4.44 22.74
CA ALA A 204 8.96 4.24 23.36
C ALA A 204 9.34 5.38 24.31
N LEU A 205 8.94 6.62 24.04
CA LEU A 205 9.10 7.76 24.95
C LEU A 205 8.15 7.65 26.15
N MET A 206 6.90 7.23 25.93
CA MET A 206 5.92 6.95 26.97
C MET A 206 6.34 5.76 27.84
N LEU A 207 6.92 4.73 27.21
CA LEU A 207 7.53 3.59 27.89
C LEU A 207 8.81 4.03 28.58
N ASN A 208 9.67 4.89 28.03
CA ASN A 208 10.84 5.39 28.76
C ASN A 208 10.46 6.30 29.94
N PHE A 209 9.25 6.88 29.95
CA PHE A 209 8.69 7.57 31.11
C PHE A 209 8.11 6.63 32.18
N THR A 210 7.87 5.35 31.85
CA THR A 210 7.27 4.34 32.75
C THR A 210 8.14 3.08 32.97
N ALA A 211 9.17 2.87 32.16
CA ALA A 211 10.00 1.66 32.08
C ALA A 211 11.36 1.81 32.76
N THR A 212 11.65 2.95 33.41
CA THR A 212 12.70 3.00 34.44
C THR A 212 12.34 2.16 35.67
N LEU A 213 11.11 1.62 35.77
CA LEU A 213 10.67 0.84 36.93
C LEU A 213 10.22 -0.61 36.63
N ALA A 214 10.12 -1.07 35.37
CA ALA A 214 9.47 -2.34 35.07
C ALA A 214 10.21 -3.33 34.15
N PHE A 215 11.32 -2.95 33.49
CA PHE A 215 11.93 -3.77 32.43
C PHE A 215 12.98 -4.80 32.88
N GLU A 216 13.14 -5.07 34.18
CA GLU A 216 14.10 -6.08 34.65
C GLU A 216 13.54 -7.50 34.80
N ARG A 217 12.23 -7.75 34.61
CA ARG A 217 11.67 -9.02 35.15
C ARG A 217 11.07 -10.08 34.25
N GLU A 218 10.84 -9.89 32.96
CA GLU A 218 10.23 -10.98 32.16
C GLU A 218 10.90 -11.16 30.79
N ARG A 219 12.04 -11.87 30.83
CA ARG A 219 12.44 -12.74 29.72
C ARG A 219 11.72 -14.08 29.94
N GLU A 220 10.67 -14.37 29.19
CA GLU A 220 10.35 -15.71 28.70
C GLU A 220 9.08 -15.68 27.81
N CYS A 221 9.14 -16.45 26.72
CA CYS A 221 8.05 -16.79 25.79
C CYS A 221 7.39 -15.68 24.95
N ILE A 222 7.97 -15.39 23.77
CA ILE A 222 7.16 -15.03 22.58
C ILE A 222 7.69 -15.81 21.36
N ASP A 223 7.19 -17.04 21.19
CA ASP A 223 7.18 -17.72 19.90
C ASP A 223 6.04 -17.12 19.05
N SER A 224 6.36 -16.17 18.17
CA SER A 224 5.43 -15.75 17.13
C SER A 224 6.18 -15.06 16.01
N TYR A 225 5.76 -15.31 14.78
CA TYR A 225 6.20 -14.60 13.56
C TYR A 225 6.25 -13.06 13.72
N HIS A 226 5.52 -12.50 14.69
CA HIS A 226 5.57 -11.11 15.11
C HIS A 226 6.94 -10.63 15.62
N ALA A 227 7.74 -11.48 16.29
CA ALA A 227 9.05 -11.08 16.83
C ALA A 227 10.10 -10.86 15.72
N ARG A 228 10.09 -11.71 14.68
CA ARG A 228 10.97 -11.54 13.51
C ARG A 228 10.55 -10.33 12.67
N PHE A 229 9.24 -10.04 12.60
CA PHE A 229 8.71 -8.85 11.95
C PHE A 229 8.99 -7.57 12.73
N PHE A 230 8.89 -7.59 14.06
CA PHE A 230 9.28 -6.47 14.91
C PHE A 230 10.76 -6.15 14.72
N CYS A 231 11.64 -7.16 14.68
CA CYS A 231 13.06 -6.97 14.37
C CYS A 231 13.34 -6.44 12.96
N LEU A 232 12.60 -6.87 11.94
CA LEU A 232 12.73 -6.33 10.56
C LEU A 232 12.17 -4.91 10.46
N PHE A 233 11.10 -4.60 11.18
CA PHE A 233 10.46 -3.29 11.23
C PHE A 233 11.30 -2.28 12.01
N THR A 234 11.86 -2.67 13.15
CA THR A 234 12.89 -1.89 13.83
C THR A 234 14.13 -1.78 12.97
N ARG A 235 14.57 -2.81 12.25
CA ARG A 235 15.75 -2.71 11.38
C ARG A 235 15.49 -1.83 10.16
N VAL A 236 14.31 -1.80 9.56
CA VAL A 236 13.96 -0.87 8.47
C VAL A 236 13.84 0.56 8.99
N LEU A 237 13.11 0.78 10.09
CA LEU A 237 12.98 2.10 10.71
C LEU A 237 14.32 2.63 11.25
N TYR A 238 15.12 1.79 11.90
CA TYR A 238 16.46 2.15 12.35
C TYR A 238 17.40 2.31 11.17
N THR A 239 17.43 1.48 10.13
CA THR A 239 18.35 1.70 9.00
C THR A 239 17.99 2.98 8.23
N HIS A 240 16.70 3.28 8.07
CA HIS A 240 16.24 4.50 7.40
C HIS A 240 16.47 5.76 8.25
N LYS A 241 16.25 5.71 9.57
CA LYS A 241 16.65 6.82 10.47
C LYS A 241 18.16 6.91 10.67
N TYR A 242 18.90 5.80 10.73
CA TYR A 242 20.35 5.79 10.91
C TYR A 242 21.05 6.32 9.65
N LEU A 243 20.57 5.98 8.45
CA LEU A 243 21.03 6.59 7.20
C LEU A 243 20.62 8.06 7.10
N MET A 244 19.38 8.45 7.45
CA MET A 244 18.98 9.87 7.46
C MET A 244 19.69 10.70 8.54
N TYR A 245 20.06 10.10 9.67
CA TYR A 245 20.79 10.73 10.77
C TYR A 245 22.28 10.85 10.44
N HIS A 246 22.89 9.83 9.81
CA HIS A 246 24.27 9.89 9.33
C HIS A 246 24.43 10.71 8.04
N GLU A 247 23.47 10.72 7.11
CA GLU A 247 23.52 11.59 5.94
C GLU A 247 23.29 13.05 6.33
N LYS A 248 22.43 13.36 7.31
CA LYS A 248 22.34 14.73 7.85
C LYS A 248 23.61 15.17 8.58
N HIS A 249 24.29 14.29 9.32
CA HIS A 249 25.56 14.65 9.96
C HIS A 249 26.76 14.65 9.01
N ALA A 250 26.74 13.84 7.94
CA ALA A 250 27.74 13.89 6.88
C ALA A 250 27.59 15.14 6.01
N TYR A 251 26.35 15.60 5.75
CA TYR A 251 26.12 16.89 5.09
C TYR A 251 26.48 18.08 5.99
N PHE A 252 26.27 17.99 7.31
CA PHE A 252 26.61 19.08 8.22
C PHE A 252 28.12 19.19 8.50
N ASN A 253 28.84 18.05 8.55
CA ASN A 253 30.31 18.06 8.68
C ASN A 253 31.04 18.33 7.36
N ALA A 254 30.43 18.05 6.20
CA ALA A 254 31.01 18.40 4.90
C ALA A 254 30.85 19.90 4.55
N VAL A 255 29.88 20.60 5.17
CA VAL A 255 29.66 22.05 4.96
C VAL A 255 30.42 22.91 5.97
N LEU A 256 30.81 22.37 7.13
CA LEU A 256 31.66 23.10 8.11
C LEU A 256 33.18 22.90 7.90
N CYS A 257 33.62 21.97 7.04
CA CYS A 257 35.03 21.82 6.69
C CYS A 257 35.49 22.67 5.48
N CYS A 258 34.61 23.48 4.88
CA CYS A 258 34.94 24.34 3.74
C CYS A 258 35.15 25.83 4.07
N GLU A 259 35.14 26.24 5.35
CA GLU A 259 35.44 27.63 5.77
C GLU A 259 36.73 27.79 6.61
N GLU A 260 37.61 26.78 6.67
CA GLU A 260 38.94 26.91 7.33
C GLU A 260 40.16 26.57 6.46
N LEU A 261 40.00 26.37 5.15
CA LEU A 261 41.14 26.26 4.21
C LEU A 261 40.84 26.90 2.85
N ALA A 262 40.68 28.22 2.81
CA ALA A 262 41.06 29.15 1.74
C ALA A 262 40.71 30.60 2.11
#